data_AF-A0A1I7U642-F1
#
_entry.id   AF-A0A1I7U642-F1
#
_cell.length_a   1.000
_cell.length_b   1.000
_cell.length_c   1.000
_cell.angle_alpha   90.00
_cell.angle_beta   90.00
_cell.angle_gamma   90.00
#
_symmetry.space_group_name_H-M   'P 1'
#
loop_
_entity.id
_entity.type
_entity.pdbx_description
1 polymer ?
#
loop_
_entity_poly.entity_id
_entity_poly.type
_entity_poly.pdbx_seq_one_letter_code
_entity_poly.pdbx_strand_id
1 'polypeptide(L)'
;METPNDCYIELSSWNLSIPIILIDMEYLKNGCSREKRKIRIGIDVKFLNILADDRFDILYYVNDSSKDYLDFRIAPDERRIIPRNFETQQFEKIQVVTDIDRFENYWKRSKFIECRGMEMIRGEDVERFLPPAGLASSILSLLRNELVEVGMYPFIMSGTLLGWYRECSIIPHTPDLDMAIFIEDYNPRFLENVKNQQSNFFVYRQLGMLNDSFELTMVSTVEPRFPIDIFFMYEELSDGPPTHHWMGGVDKDGTKYKFLFESLDPWCSGDLHGYLVWMTCTPQEKLSKEYGSQWFFDHPTREFPWNEGPKNIVPNGKWTEEEMKIVYNVFS
;
A
#
# COMPACT_ATOMS: atom_id res chain seq x y z
N MET A 1 -16.22 20.57 -1.29
CA MET A 1 -16.10 21.89 -1.94
C MET A 1 -17.03 21.87 -3.13
N GLU A 2 -17.96 22.81 -3.24
CA GLU A 2 -18.76 22.97 -4.47
C GLU A 2 -17.79 23.27 -5.61
N THR A 3 -17.73 22.39 -6.61
CA THR A 3 -17.06 22.73 -7.87
C THR A 3 -17.67 24.04 -8.37
N PRO A 4 -16.87 25.09 -8.62
CA PRO A 4 -17.41 26.37 -9.09
C PRO A 4 -18.30 26.12 -10.30
N ASN A 5 -19.45 26.79 -10.35
CA ASN A 5 -20.46 26.69 -11.41
C ASN A 5 -19.85 26.75 -12.83
N ASP A 6 -18.72 27.43 -12.97
CA ASP A 6 -17.96 27.57 -14.21
C ASP A 6 -17.31 26.27 -14.70
N CYS A 7 -16.79 25.42 -13.78
CA CYS A 7 -16.23 24.12 -14.18
C CYS A 7 -17.31 23.20 -14.76
N TYR A 8 -18.50 23.19 -14.15
CA TYR A 8 -19.61 22.40 -14.66
C TYR A 8 -20.00 22.82 -16.09
N ILE A 9 -20.15 24.13 -16.32
CA ILE A 9 -20.47 24.68 -17.64
C ILE A 9 -19.40 24.26 -18.67
N GLU A 10 -18.13 24.33 -18.30
CA GLU A 10 -17.04 23.91 -19.18
C GLU A 10 -17.11 22.41 -19.50
N LEU A 11 -17.26 21.54 -18.50
CA LEU A 11 -17.31 20.09 -18.71
C LEU A 11 -18.50 19.67 -19.58
N SER A 12 -19.67 20.28 -19.37
CA SER A 12 -20.87 20.06 -20.21
C SER A 12 -20.67 20.49 -21.67
N SER A 13 -19.73 21.41 -21.94
CA SER A 13 -19.44 21.85 -23.32
C SER A 13 -18.63 20.84 -24.13
N TRP A 14 -18.03 19.82 -23.51
CA TRP A 14 -17.08 18.93 -24.18
C TRP A 14 -17.72 17.96 -25.18
N ASN A 15 -19.03 17.72 -25.09
CA ASN A 15 -19.84 16.91 -26.01
C ASN A 15 -19.14 15.62 -26.47
N LEU A 16 -18.80 14.76 -25.52
CA LEU A 16 -18.01 13.55 -25.78
C LEU A 16 -18.88 12.41 -26.36
N SER A 17 -18.31 11.63 -27.27
CA SER A 17 -18.96 10.44 -27.84
C SER A 17 -18.84 9.21 -26.93
N ILE A 18 -17.85 9.16 -26.04
CA ILE A 18 -17.53 8.02 -25.16
C ILE A 18 -17.35 8.42 -23.70
N PRO A 19 -17.50 7.48 -22.76
CA PRO A 19 -17.15 7.68 -21.35
C PRO A 19 -15.65 7.91 -21.15
N ILE A 20 -15.30 8.84 -20.26
CA ILE A 20 -13.93 9.14 -19.85
C ILE A 20 -13.83 9.30 -18.33
N ILE A 21 -12.62 9.22 -17.79
CA ILE A 21 -12.28 9.65 -16.44
C ILE A 21 -11.40 10.89 -16.55
N LEU A 22 -11.77 11.99 -15.90
CA LEU A 22 -10.93 13.18 -15.81
C LEU A 22 -9.89 12.98 -14.70
N ILE A 23 -8.63 12.80 -15.09
CA ILE A 23 -7.51 12.43 -14.20
C ILE A 23 -6.42 13.52 -14.14
N ASP A 24 -6.76 14.74 -14.58
CA ASP A 24 -5.88 15.88 -14.56
C ASP A 24 -6.00 16.66 -13.25
N MET A 25 -5.18 16.29 -12.27
CA MET A 25 -5.29 16.84 -10.92
C MET A 25 -5.00 18.33 -10.85
N GLU A 26 -4.05 18.83 -11.64
CA GLU A 26 -3.74 20.27 -11.71
C GLU A 26 -4.89 21.06 -12.34
N TYR A 27 -5.50 20.55 -13.42
CA TYR A 27 -6.69 21.15 -14.01
C TYR A 27 -7.86 21.19 -13.01
N LEU A 28 -8.09 20.12 -12.26
CA LEU A 28 -9.13 20.06 -11.22
C LEU A 28 -8.85 21.02 -10.06
N LYS A 29 -7.61 21.09 -9.57
CA LYS A 29 -7.21 22.01 -8.47
C LYS A 29 -7.32 23.48 -8.87
N ASN A 30 -7.09 23.80 -10.14
CA ASN A 30 -7.22 25.15 -10.68
C ASN A 30 -8.67 25.52 -11.08
N GLY A 31 -9.67 24.80 -10.57
CA GLY A 31 -11.08 25.10 -10.83
C GLY A 31 -11.48 24.92 -12.28
N CYS A 32 -10.87 23.97 -12.98
CA CYS A 32 -11.07 23.69 -14.40
C CYS A 32 -10.61 24.83 -15.32
N SER A 33 -9.74 25.72 -14.83
CA SER A 33 -9.16 26.76 -15.68
C SER A 33 -8.20 26.15 -16.70
N ARG A 34 -8.55 26.29 -17.98
CA ARG A 34 -7.74 25.75 -19.07
C ARG A 34 -6.53 26.63 -19.38
N GLU A 35 -5.37 26.22 -18.90
CA GLU A 35 -4.09 26.70 -19.40
C GLU A 35 -3.84 26.22 -20.85
N LYS A 36 -2.82 26.77 -21.55
CA LYS A 36 -2.46 26.39 -22.94
C LYS A 36 -1.87 24.96 -23.06
N ARG A 37 -2.28 24.02 -22.22
CA ARG A 37 -1.87 22.61 -22.24
C ARG A 37 -3.04 21.69 -22.52
N LYS A 38 -2.72 20.45 -22.89
CA LYS A 38 -3.71 19.38 -23.02
C LYS A 38 -4.18 18.95 -21.64
N ILE A 39 -5.45 18.54 -21.56
CA ILE A 39 -6.08 18.05 -20.33
C ILE A 39 -5.97 16.53 -20.32
N ARG A 40 -5.46 15.96 -19.23
CA ARG A 40 -5.25 14.52 -19.12
C ARG A 40 -6.53 13.78 -18.77
N ILE A 41 -6.86 12.78 -19.58
CA ILE A 41 -8.05 11.93 -19.39
C ILE A 41 -7.70 10.45 -19.49
N GLY A 42 -8.40 9.63 -18.72
CA GLY A 42 -8.37 8.17 -18.79
C GLY A 42 -9.49 7.64 -19.67
N ILE A 43 -9.17 6.73 -20.58
CA ILE A 43 -10.16 6.06 -21.44
C ILE A 43 -9.96 4.54 -21.37
N ASP A 44 -11.06 3.80 -21.22
CA ASP A 44 -11.04 2.33 -21.27
C ASP A 44 -10.55 1.86 -22.65
N VAL A 45 -9.62 0.91 -22.69
CA VAL A 45 -9.05 0.33 -23.93
C VAL A 45 -10.12 -0.21 -24.89
N LYS A 46 -11.32 -0.54 -24.41
CA LYS A 46 -12.44 -0.94 -25.30
C LYS A 46 -12.88 0.17 -26.26
N PHE A 47 -12.53 1.42 -25.98
CA PHE A 47 -12.79 2.59 -26.81
C PHE A 47 -11.54 3.12 -27.52
N LEU A 48 -10.50 2.30 -27.67
CA LEU A 48 -9.27 2.65 -28.36
C LEU A 48 -9.56 3.22 -29.75
N ASN A 49 -8.90 4.33 -30.09
CA ASN A 49 -9.02 5.03 -31.37
C ASN A 49 -10.42 5.59 -31.71
N ILE A 50 -11.36 5.64 -30.77
CA ILE A 50 -12.70 6.23 -31.01
C ILE A 50 -12.69 7.75 -30.83
N LEU A 51 -11.94 8.27 -29.85
CA LEU A 51 -11.81 9.71 -29.59
C LEU A 51 -10.46 10.21 -30.12
N ALA A 52 -10.52 11.15 -31.07
CA ALA A 52 -9.37 11.91 -31.55
C ALA A 52 -9.67 13.40 -31.35
N ASP A 53 -9.19 13.95 -30.24
CA ASP A 53 -9.46 15.31 -29.82
C ASP A 53 -8.17 15.93 -29.27
N ASP A 54 -7.73 17.03 -29.89
CA ASP A 54 -6.44 17.66 -29.61
C ASP A 54 -6.41 18.38 -28.26
N ARG A 55 -7.57 18.59 -27.63
CA ARG A 55 -7.69 19.15 -26.28
C ARG A 55 -7.12 18.20 -25.22
N PHE A 56 -7.06 16.89 -25.52
CA PHE A 56 -6.78 15.87 -24.51
C PHE A 56 -5.42 15.19 -24.66
N ASP A 57 -4.81 14.91 -23.52
CA ASP A 57 -3.74 13.94 -23.34
C ASP A 57 -4.39 12.62 -22.87
N ILE A 58 -4.51 11.65 -23.76
CA ILE A 58 -5.31 10.44 -23.53
C ILE A 58 -4.41 9.33 -22.98
N LEU A 59 -4.74 8.82 -21.80
CA LEU A 59 -4.17 7.61 -21.23
C LEU A 59 -5.19 6.48 -21.30
N TYR A 60 -4.80 5.36 -21.92
CA TYR A 60 -5.66 4.19 -21.98
C TYR A 60 -5.47 3.29 -20.77
N TYR A 61 -6.55 2.73 -20.24
CA TYR A 61 -6.51 1.77 -19.14
C TYR A 61 -7.34 0.53 -19.41
N VAL A 62 -6.92 -0.59 -18.82
CA VAL A 62 -7.69 -1.83 -18.77
C VAL A 62 -8.54 -1.84 -17.50
N ASN A 63 -9.82 -2.12 -17.65
CA ASN A 63 -10.78 -2.27 -16.56
C ASN A 63 -11.22 -3.73 -16.42
N ASP A 64 -10.42 -4.51 -15.71
CA ASP A 64 -10.70 -5.92 -15.45
C ASP A 64 -11.56 -6.05 -14.18
N SER A 65 -12.72 -6.69 -14.28
CA SER A 65 -13.62 -6.90 -13.12
C SER A 65 -13.05 -7.88 -12.09
N SER A 66 -12.08 -8.70 -12.46
CA SER A 66 -11.40 -9.62 -11.54
C SER A 66 -10.34 -8.94 -10.67
N LYS A 67 -10.06 -7.65 -10.93
CA LYS A 67 -9.01 -6.88 -10.27
C LYS A 67 -9.57 -5.68 -9.52
N ASP A 68 -8.92 -5.32 -8.41
CA ASP A 68 -9.30 -4.15 -7.59
C ASP A 68 -8.64 -2.83 -8.05
N TYR A 69 -8.03 -2.83 -9.23
CA TYR A 69 -7.31 -1.70 -9.80
C TYR A 69 -7.60 -1.47 -11.27
N LEU A 70 -7.35 -0.24 -11.73
CA LEU A 70 -7.28 0.13 -13.15
C LEU A 70 -5.82 0.06 -13.60
N ASP A 71 -5.58 -0.45 -14.81
CA ASP A 71 -4.22 -0.64 -15.36
C ASP A 71 -3.97 0.25 -16.57
N PHE A 72 -3.36 1.41 -16.32
CA PHE A 72 -3.00 2.41 -17.31
C PHE A 72 -1.75 1.98 -18.10
N ARG A 73 -1.88 1.98 -19.43
CA ARG A 73 -0.81 1.68 -20.39
C ARG A 73 -0.25 2.99 -20.92
N ILE A 74 0.81 3.48 -20.26
CA ILE A 74 1.41 4.80 -20.57
C ILE A 74 2.32 4.70 -21.80
N ALA A 75 3.13 3.66 -21.85
CA ALA A 75 4.02 3.32 -22.96
C ALA A 75 4.14 1.78 -23.03
N PRO A 76 4.77 1.21 -24.08
CA PRO A 76 4.92 -0.26 -24.20
C PRO A 76 5.45 -0.94 -22.94
N ASP A 77 6.42 -0.31 -22.27
CA ASP A 77 7.06 -0.83 -21.05
C ASP A 77 6.77 0.02 -19.80
N GLU A 78 5.85 0.99 -19.88
CA GLU A 78 5.44 1.82 -18.75
C GLU A 78 3.97 1.60 -18.42
N ARG A 79 3.74 1.00 -17.26
CA ARG A 79 2.41 0.75 -16.71
C ARG A 79 2.22 1.50 -15.41
N ARG A 80 0.98 1.91 -15.16
CA ARG A 80 0.57 2.46 -13.88
C ARG A 80 -0.71 1.78 -13.42
N ILE A 81 -0.72 1.20 -12.22
CA ILE A 81 -1.94 0.67 -11.63
C ILE A 81 -2.40 1.54 -10.45
N ILE A 82 -3.70 1.83 -10.38
CA ILE A 82 -4.31 2.59 -9.28
C ILE A 82 -5.54 1.84 -8.76
N PRO A 83 -5.86 1.94 -7.46
CA PRO A 83 -7.10 1.38 -6.93
C PRO A 83 -8.31 1.86 -7.73
N ARG A 84 -9.31 1.00 -7.94
CA ARG A 84 -10.52 1.36 -8.70
C ARG A 84 -11.62 2.00 -7.87
N ASN A 85 -11.46 2.03 -6.55
CA ASN A 85 -12.45 2.49 -5.56
C ASN A 85 -12.28 3.98 -5.19
N PHE A 86 -11.81 4.82 -6.12
CA PHE A 86 -11.80 6.27 -5.91
C PHE A 86 -13.19 6.86 -6.19
N GLU A 87 -13.52 7.91 -5.45
CA GLU A 87 -14.78 8.61 -5.59
C GLU A 87 -14.78 9.46 -6.86
N THR A 88 -15.89 9.39 -7.60
CA THR A 88 -16.11 10.21 -8.78
C THR A 88 -17.52 10.77 -8.79
N GLN A 89 -17.67 11.97 -9.34
CA GLN A 89 -18.95 12.55 -9.70
C GLN A 89 -19.15 12.41 -11.21
N GLN A 90 -20.34 11.95 -11.62
CA GLN A 90 -20.71 11.80 -13.02
C GLN A 90 -21.25 13.12 -13.59
N PHE A 91 -20.69 13.56 -14.72
CA PHE A 91 -21.17 14.67 -15.53
C PHE A 91 -21.31 14.22 -16.98
N GLU A 92 -22.54 13.91 -17.41
CA GLU A 92 -22.81 13.28 -18.71
C GLU A 92 -21.98 12.01 -18.93
N LYS A 93 -20.90 12.06 -19.73
CA LYS A 93 -19.97 10.95 -20.00
C LYS A 93 -18.61 11.13 -19.30
N ILE A 94 -18.47 12.12 -18.43
CA ILE A 94 -17.24 12.44 -17.73
C ILE A 94 -17.36 11.99 -16.28
N GLN A 95 -16.48 11.10 -15.84
CA GLN A 95 -16.27 10.81 -14.43
C GLN A 95 -15.19 11.74 -13.89
N VAL A 96 -15.57 12.62 -12.96
CA VAL A 96 -14.66 13.59 -12.35
C VAL A 96 -14.28 13.11 -10.96
N VAL A 97 -12.98 12.93 -10.71
CA VAL A 97 -12.46 12.58 -9.38
C VAL A 97 -12.85 13.67 -8.37
N THR A 98 -13.45 13.27 -7.24
CA THR A 98 -13.91 14.22 -6.21
C THR A 98 -12.92 14.38 -5.06
N ASP A 99 -12.22 13.30 -4.68
CA ASP A 99 -11.13 13.34 -3.70
C ASP A 99 -9.78 13.42 -4.44
N ILE A 100 -9.42 14.65 -4.82
CA ILE A 100 -8.23 14.92 -5.63
C ILE A 100 -6.95 14.53 -4.89
N ASP A 101 -6.84 14.81 -3.60
CA ASP A 101 -5.63 14.53 -2.82
C ASP A 101 -5.42 13.02 -2.63
N ARG A 102 -6.49 12.24 -2.42
CA ARG A 102 -6.39 10.78 -2.41
C ARG A 102 -5.96 10.23 -3.76
N PHE A 103 -6.55 10.73 -4.84
CA PHE A 103 -6.19 10.29 -6.19
C PHE A 103 -4.74 10.63 -6.55
N GLU A 104 -4.24 11.80 -6.16
CA GLU A 104 -2.83 12.14 -6.30
C GLU A 104 -1.93 11.17 -5.53
N ASN A 105 -2.33 10.76 -4.33
CA ASN A 105 -1.60 9.77 -3.56
C ASN A 105 -1.60 8.39 -4.22
N TYR A 106 -2.69 7.98 -4.88
CA TYR A 106 -2.70 6.78 -5.72
C TYR A 106 -1.75 6.93 -6.91
N TRP A 107 -1.81 8.08 -7.60
CA TRP A 107 -1.00 8.32 -8.80
C TRP A 107 0.50 8.37 -8.49
N LYS A 108 0.90 8.99 -7.37
CA LYS A 108 2.29 9.01 -6.89
C LYS A 108 2.86 7.60 -6.70
N ARG A 109 2.02 6.67 -6.27
CA ARG A 109 2.38 5.27 -5.97
C ARG A 109 2.05 4.28 -7.09
N SER A 110 1.65 4.79 -8.25
CA SER A 110 1.02 3.99 -9.30
C SER A 110 1.99 3.24 -10.21
N LYS A 111 3.30 3.55 -10.17
CA LYS A 111 4.27 2.94 -11.08
C LYS A 111 4.29 1.43 -10.86
N PHE A 112 3.89 0.68 -11.88
CA PHE A 112 3.79 -0.77 -11.77
C PHE A 112 5.16 -1.43 -11.87
N ILE A 113 5.40 -2.42 -11.03
CA ILE A 113 6.56 -3.32 -11.09
C ILE A 113 6.09 -4.78 -11.00
N GLU A 114 6.84 -5.66 -11.64
CA GLU A 114 6.57 -7.10 -11.64
C GLU A 114 7.33 -7.81 -10.51
N CYS A 115 6.68 -8.79 -9.90
CA CYS A 115 7.34 -9.82 -9.11
C CYS A 115 8.15 -10.75 -10.03
N ARG A 116 9.06 -11.54 -9.44
CA ARG A 116 9.96 -12.42 -10.19
C ARG A 116 9.36 -13.77 -10.58
N GLY A 117 8.30 -14.22 -9.91
CA GLY A 117 7.62 -15.47 -10.22
C GLY A 117 8.51 -16.71 -10.10
N MET A 118 9.41 -16.73 -9.13
CA MET A 118 10.32 -17.85 -8.89
C MET A 118 9.56 -19.04 -8.30
N GLU A 119 9.80 -20.22 -8.86
CA GLU A 119 9.30 -21.47 -8.30
C GLU A 119 10.15 -21.89 -7.10
N MET A 120 9.51 -22.05 -5.94
CA MET A 120 10.18 -22.54 -4.73
C MET A 120 10.05 -24.05 -4.61
N ILE A 121 11.20 -24.73 -4.50
CA ILE A 121 11.25 -26.17 -4.28
C ILE A 121 10.99 -26.42 -2.80
N ARG A 122 9.82 -26.99 -2.50
CA ARG A 122 9.41 -27.35 -1.15
C ARG A 122 9.03 -28.82 -1.08
N GLY A 123 9.19 -29.43 0.10
CA GLY A 123 8.68 -30.78 0.35
C GLY A 123 7.15 -30.84 0.25
N GLU A 124 6.59 -32.04 0.15
CA GLU A 124 5.13 -32.24 0.08
C GLU A 124 4.41 -31.84 1.38
N ASP A 125 5.13 -31.84 2.52
CA ASP A 125 4.61 -31.60 3.87
C ASP A 125 4.76 -30.14 4.35
N VAL A 126 4.75 -29.14 3.46
CA VAL A 126 4.79 -27.73 3.90
C VAL A 126 3.54 -27.41 4.69
N GLU A 127 3.71 -27.23 6.00
CA GLU A 127 2.67 -26.74 6.89
C GLU A 127 2.26 -25.33 6.45
N ARG A 128 0.98 -25.18 6.11
CA ARG A 128 0.39 -23.89 5.74
C ARG A 128 -0.27 -23.29 6.96
N PHE A 129 0.28 -22.19 7.46
CA PHE A 129 -0.27 -21.47 8.60
C PHE A 129 -1.36 -20.50 8.18
N LEU A 130 -1.24 -19.94 6.97
CA LEU A 130 -2.20 -18.99 6.42
C LEU A 130 -3.27 -19.68 5.57
N PRO A 131 -4.45 -19.05 5.43
CA PRO A 131 -5.44 -19.45 4.43
C PRO A 131 -4.86 -19.41 3.00
N PRO A 132 -5.61 -19.91 2.00
CA PRO A 132 -5.20 -19.80 0.59
C PRO A 132 -4.74 -18.38 0.26
N ALA A 133 -3.61 -18.25 -0.45
CA ALA A 133 -2.94 -16.97 -0.67
C ALA A 133 -3.85 -15.88 -1.29
N GLY A 134 -4.81 -16.28 -2.14
CA GLY A 134 -5.81 -15.35 -2.68
C GLY A 134 -6.74 -14.75 -1.61
N LEU A 135 -7.19 -15.54 -0.63
CA LEU A 135 -8.00 -15.03 0.49
C LEU A 135 -7.17 -14.07 1.36
N ALA A 136 -5.95 -14.46 1.70
CA ALA A 136 -5.00 -13.63 2.44
C ALA A 136 -4.74 -12.27 1.73
N SER A 137 -4.58 -12.29 0.41
CA SER A 137 -4.40 -11.07 -0.40
C SER A 137 -5.65 -10.19 -0.42
N SER A 138 -6.84 -10.80 -0.44
CA SER A 138 -8.10 -10.07 -0.37
C SER A 138 -8.27 -9.35 0.98
N ILE A 139 -7.89 -10.00 2.08
CA ILE A 139 -7.95 -9.40 3.43
C ILE A 139 -6.95 -8.24 3.53
N LEU A 140 -5.74 -8.40 2.99
CA LEU A 140 -4.75 -7.33 2.91
C LEU A 140 -5.28 -6.12 2.13
N SER A 141 -5.98 -6.35 1.01
CA SER A 141 -6.64 -5.30 0.22
C SER A 141 -7.77 -4.60 0.97
N LEU A 142 -8.56 -5.34 1.77
CA LEU A 142 -9.58 -4.75 2.64
C LEU A 142 -8.96 -3.83 3.70
N LEU A 143 -7.90 -4.27 4.38
CA LEU A 143 -7.21 -3.45 5.37
C LEU A 143 -6.61 -2.19 4.73
N ARG A 144 -5.99 -2.33 3.56
CA ARG A 144 -5.49 -1.20 2.76
C ARG A 144 -6.59 -0.16 2.50
N ASN A 145 -7.80 -0.61 2.12
CA ASN A 145 -8.90 0.32 1.84
C ASN A 145 -9.33 1.09 3.09
N GLU A 146 -9.49 0.43 4.24
CA GLU A 146 -9.89 1.09 5.49
C GLU A 146 -8.84 2.10 5.99
N LEU A 147 -7.54 1.79 5.83
CA LEU A 147 -6.45 2.71 6.15
C LEU A 147 -6.48 3.93 5.24
N VAL A 148 -6.65 3.71 3.93
CA VAL A 148 -6.69 4.80 2.93
C VAL A 148 -7.90 5.72 3.13
N GLU A 149 -9.04 5.21 3.59
CA GLU A 149 -10.22 6.02 3.91
C GLU A 149 -9.95 7.10 4.97
N VAL A 150 -8.97 6.87 5.84
CA VAL A 150 -8.54 7.86 6.84
C VAL A 150 -7.21 8.55 6.48
N GLY A 151 -6.74 8.38 5.24
CA GLY A 151 -5.52 9.03 4.74
C GLY A 151 -4.21 8.32 5.07
N MET A 152 -4.27 7.06 5.53
CA MET A 152 -3.09 6.23 5.77
C MET A 152 -2.80 5.36 4.55
N TYR A 153 -1.58 5.40 4.00
CA TYR A 153 -1.24 4.68 2.76
C TYR A 153 -0.23 3.55 3.03
N PRO A 154 -0.71 2.32 3.30
CA PRO A 154 0.16 1.23 3.71
C PRO A 154 0.91 0.61 2.54
N PHE A 155 2.07 0.02 2.80
CA PHE A 155 2.86 -0.70 1.82
C PHE A 155 3.39 -2.00 2.40
N ILE A 156 3.52 -3.04 1.58
CA ILE A 156 3.99 -4.35 2.03
C ILE A 156 5.49 -4.34 2.29
N MET A 157 5.90 -5.06 3.33
CA MET A 157 7.26 -5.10 3.84
C MET A 157 7.66 -6.52 4.25
N SER A 158 8.93 -6.69 4.65
CA SER A 158 9.42 -7.89 5.33
C SER A 158 9.01 -9.19 4.64
N GLY A 159 8.39 -10.14 5.36
CA GLY A 159 8.03 -11.46 4.82
C GLY A 159 7.00 -11.38 3.70
N THR A 160 6.11 -10.38 3.77
CA THR A 160 5.09 -10.15 2.74
C THR A 160 5.69 -9.60 1.45
N LEU A 161 6.63 -8.66 1.55
CA LEU A 161 7.40 -8.17 0.40
C LEU A 161 8.26 -9.28 -0.22
N LEU A 162 8.88 -10.11 0.62
CA LEU A 162 9.69 -11.25 0.15
C LEU A 162 8.83 -12.24 -0.65
N GLY A 163 7.69 -12.65 -0.10
CA GLY A 163 6.76 -13.55 -0.78
C GLY A 163 6.29 -12.98 -2.11
N TRP A 164 5.83 -11.73 -2.12
CA TRP A 164 5.36 -11.07 -3.33
C TRP A 164 6.47 -11.00 -4.37
N TYR A 165 7.64 -10.43 -4.02
CA TYR A 165 8.69 -10.19 -5.00
C TYR A 165 9.30 -11.48 -5.52
N ARG A 166 9.50 -12.48 -4.65
CA ARG A 166 10.14 -13.74 -5.01
C ARG A 166 9.19 -14.66 -5.78
N GLU A 167 7.97 -14.84 -5.30
CA GLU A 167 7.09 -15.95 -5.72
C GLU A 167 5.78 -15.48 -6.36
N CYS A 168 5.57 -14.16 -6.49
CA CYS A 168 4.29 -13.57 -6.89
C CYS A 168 3.11 -14.01 -6.01
N SER A 169 3.39 -14.35 -4.74
CA SER A 169 2.41 -14.91 -3.82
C SER A 169 2.72 -14.56 -2.37
N ILE A 170 2.06 -15.22 -1.43
CA ILE A 170 2.36 -15.14 0.00
C ILE A 170 3.15 -16.39 0.38
N ILE A 171 4.18 -16.24 1.22
CA ILE A 171 4.98 -17.37 1.69
C ILE A 171 4.05 -18.33 2.45
N PRO A 172 3.91 -19.59 2.03
CA PRO A 172 2.86 -20.48 2.56
C PRO A 172 3.04 -20.84 4.05
N HIS A 173 4.27 -20.81 4.54
CA HIS A 173 4.64 -21.21 5.90
C HIS A 173 4.98 -20.02 6.83
N THR A 174 4.58 -18.79 6.47
CA THR A 174 4.69 -17.62 7.36
C THR A 174 3.47 -17.54 8.29
N PRO A 175 3.60 -17.09 9.55
CA PRO A 175 2.48 -17.03 10.49
C PRO A 175 1.63 -15.75 10.39
N ASP A 176 2.13 -14.73 9.70
CA ASP A 176 1.60 -13.35 9.66
C ASP A 176 1.84 -12.69 8.29
N LEU A 177 1.24 -11.52 8.09
CA LEU A 177 1.62 -10.57 7.05
C LEU A 177 2.13 -9.27 7.65
N ASP A 178 2.93 -8.55 6.87
CA ASP A 178 3.59 -7.31 7.25
C ASP A 178 3.23 -6.21 6.27
N MET A 179 2.71 -5.11 6.82
CA MET A 179 2.63 -3.83 6.15
C MET A 179 3.34 -2.78 6.98
N ALA A 180 3.71 -1.68 6.35
CA ALA A 180 4.10 -0.49 7.06
C ALA A 180 3.38 0.75 6.56
N ILE A 181 3.36 1.76 7.41
CA ILE A 181 2.80 3.09 7.15
C ILE A 181 3.79 4.11 7.71
N PHE A 182 3.92 5.26 7.06
CA PHE A 182 4.65 6.37 7.64
C PHE A 182 3.96 6.88 8.89
N ILE A 183 4.74 7.15 9.95
CA ILE A 183 4.15 7.71 11.17
C ILE A 183 3.51 9.09 10.93
N GLU A 184 4.00 9.83 9.94
CA GLU A 184 3.46 11.12 9.50
C GLU A 184 2.05 11.00 8.91
N ASP A 185 1.73 9.82 8.33
CA ASP A 185 0.41 9.51 7.80
C ASP A 185 -0.54 8.96 8.88
N TYR A 186 -0.07 8.69 10.11
CA TYR A 186 -0.89 8.09 11.17
C TYR A 186 -2.12 8.95 11.49
N ASN A 187 -3.30 8.34 11.40
CA ASN A 187 -4.55 8.96 11.75
C ASN A 187 -5.26 8.16 12.87
N PRO A 188 -5.45 8.74 14.07
CA PRO A 188 -6.11 8.05 15.17
C PRO A 188 -7.56 7.64 14.86
N ARG A 189 -8.19 8.27 13.87
CA ARG A 189 -9.54 7.91 13.40
C ARG A 189 -9.64 6.44 12.98
N PHE A 190 -8.56 5.81 12.51
CA PHE A 190 -8.56 4.39 12.22
C PHE A 190 -8.92 3.56 13.47
N LEU A 191 -8.21 3.79 14.58
CA LEU A 191 -8.46 3.10 15.84
C LEU A 191 -9.80 3.49 16.46
N GLU A 192 -10.28 4.72 16.25
CA GLU A 192 -11.63 5.12 16.62
C GLU A 192 -12.69 4.32 15.86
N ASN A 193 -12.53 4.13 14.55
CA ASN A 193 -13.43 3.31 13.73
C ASN A 193 -13.44 1.86 14.22
N VAL A 194 -12.26 1.28 14.52
CA VAL A 194 -12.14 -0.07 15.11
C VAL A 194 -12.89 -0.16 16.44
N LYS A 195 -12.63 0.78 17.36
CA LYS A 195 -13.29 0.82 18.68
C LYS A 195 -14.81 0.97 18.58
N ASN A 196 -15.29 1.73 17.60
CA ASN A 196 -16.72 1.98 17.37
C ASN A 196 -17.40 0.89 16.53
N GLN A 197 -16.73 -0.24 16.25
CA GLN A 197 -17.25 -1.35 15.45
C GLN A 197 -17.64 -0.93 14.01
N GLN A 198 -16.87 -0.01 13.44
CA GLN A 198 -17.00 0.50 12.08
C GLN A 198 -15.90 -0.02 11.14
N SER A 199 -15.09 -0.97 11.61
CA SER A 199 -14.02 -1.63 10.86
C SER A 199 -14.33 -3.11 10.69
N ASN A 200 -13.84 -3.72 9.61
CA ASN A 200 -13.85 -5.17 9.42
C ASN A 200 -12.70 -5.87 10.17
N PHE A 201 -11.94 -5.13 10.97
CA PHE A 201 -10.79 -5.59 11.72
C PHE A 201 -10.91 -5.25 13.21
N PHE A 202 -10.19 -6.00 14.02
CA PHE A 202 -9.93 -5.67 15.42
C PHE A 202 -8.43 -5.64 15.68
N VAL A 203 -8.02 -4.82 16.65
CA VAL A 203 -6.63 -4.80 17.14
C VAL A 203 -6.45 -6.01 18.04
N TYR A 204 -5.57 -6.94 17.67
CA TYR A 204 -5.18 -8.07 18.53
C TYR A 204 -4.05 -7.68 19.48
N ARG A 205 -3.08 -6.90 18.99
CA ARG A 205 -1.92 -6.46 19.77
C ARG A 205 -1.53 -5.04 19.38
N GLN A 206 -1.05 -4.28 20.36
CA GLN A 206 -0.42 -2.98 20.16
C GLN A 206 0.89 -2.94 20.93
N LEU A 207 1.97 -2.57 20.25
CA LEU A 207 3.30 -2.39 20.83
C LEU A 207 3.76 -0.93 20.73
N GLY A 208 4.60 -0.51 21.67
CA GLY A 208 5.30 0.77 21.64
C GLY A 208 4.44 2.01 21.88
N MET A 209 5.01 3.17 21.53
CA MET A 209 4.36 4.48 21.55
C MET A 209 4.43 5.10 20.17
N LEU A 210 3.53 6.04 19.85
CA LEU A 210 3.50 6.70 18.53
C LEU A 210 4.86 7.28 18.11
N ASN A 211 5.67 7.77 19.04
CA ASN A 211 7.00 8.31 18.77
C ASN A 211 8.16 7.30 18.96
N ASP A 212 7.86 6.06 19.31
CA ASP A 212 8.86 5.04 19.61
C ASP A 212 8.30 3.62 19.45
N SER A 213 8.64 3.01 18.32
CA SER A 213 8.42 1.58 18.05
C SER A 213 6.94 1.16 18.05
N PHE A 214 6.06 2.01 17.51
CA PHE A 214 4.63 1.69 17.41
C PHE A 214 4.38 0.56 16.41
N GLU A 215 3.54 -0.40 16.79
CA GLU A 215 3.10 -1.52 15.95
C GLU A 215 1.65 -1.88 16.32
N LEU A 216 0.86 -2.23 15.31
CA LEU A 216 -0.48 -2.78 15.49
C LEU A 216 -0.59 -4.14 14.80
N THR A 217 -0.95 -5.18 15.55
CA THR A 217 -1.39 -6.44 14.95
C THR A 217 -2.89 -6.38 14.73
N MET A 218 -3.31 -6.36 13.47
CA MET A 218 -4.71 -6.39 13.06
C MET A 218 -5.13 -7.80 12.67
N VAL A 219 -6.39 -8.13 12.89
CA VAL A 219 -6.98 -9.41 12.51
C VAL A 219 -8.39 -9.17 11.99
N SER A 220 -8.75 -9.90 10.95
CA SER A 220 -10.04 -9.74 10.31
C SER A 220 -11.16 -10.38 11.12
N THR A 221 -12.34 -9.76 11.13
CA THR A 221 -13.55 -10.32 11.74
C THR A 221 -14.03 -11.60 11.05
N VAL A 222 -13.67 -11.81 9.78
CA VAL A 222 -14.09 -13.01 9.01
C VAL A 222 -13.05 -14.14 9.02
N GLU A 223 -11.78 -13.84 9.24
CA GLU A 223 -10.69 -14.81 9.33
C GLU A 223 -9.67 -14.36 10.38
N PRO A 224 -9.96 -14.58 11.67
CA PRO A 224 -9.17 -14.06 12.79
C PRO A 224 -7.84 -14.81 12.99
N ARG A 225 -7.61 -15.91 12.27
CA ARG A 225 -6.34 -16.67 12.32
C ARG A 225 -5.21 -15.99 11.52
N PHE A 226 -5.48 -14.82 10.97
CA PHE A 226 -4.62 -14.11 10.03
C PHE A 226 -4.17 -12.76 10.60
N PRO A 227 -3.10 -12.75 11.41
CA PRO A 227 -2.54 -11.51 11.91
C PRO A 227 -1.85 -10.75 10.77
N ILE A 228 -2.09 -9.45 10.72
CA ILE A 228 -1.39 -8.50 9.86
C ILE A 228 -0.74 -7.48 10.77
N ASP A 229 0.58 -7.49 10.84
CA ASP A 229 1.36 -6.51 11.57
C ASP A 229 1.51 -5.24 10.71
N ILE A 230 1.05 -4.11 11.28
CA ILE A 230 1.25 -2.77 10.74
C ILE A 230 2.38 -2.13 11.53
N PHE A 231 3.55 -2.05 10.91
CA PHE A 231 4.70 -1.33 11.43
C PHE A 231 4.60 0.16 11.10
N PHE A 232 5.07 1.01 12.00
CA PHE A 232 5.20 2.43 11.72
C PHE A 232 6.64 2.75 11.35
N MET A 233 6.79 3.41 10.20
CA MET A 233 8.05 3.84 9.62
C MET A 233 8.34 5.27 10.06
N TYR A 234 9.52 5.48 10.60
CA TYR A 234 10.00 6.75 11.15
C TYR A 234 11.20 7.24 10.37
N GLU A 235 11.37 8.55 10.24
CA GLU A 235 12.63 9.14 9.82
C GLU A 235 13.68 9.07 10.94
N GLU A 236 14.93 8.72 10.61
CA GLU A 236 16.04 8.82 11.56
C GLU A 236 16.45 10.30 11.68
N LEU A 237 16.17 10.88 12.84
CA LEU A 237 16.54 12.25 13.16
C LEU A 237 18.07 12.34 13.33
N SER A 238 18.72 13.11 12.47
CA SER A 238 20.15 13.43 12.56
C SER A 238 20.38 14.92 12.29
N ASP A 239 21.56 15.45 12.63
CA ASP A 239 21.94 16.84 12.30
C ASP A 239 22.16 16.97 10.78
N GLY A 240 21.06 17.06 10.03
CA GLY A 240 21.02 17.06 8.56
C GLY A 240 19.71 16.48 8.01
N PRO A 241 19.52 16.43 6.68
CA PRO A 241 18.38 15.72 6.10
C PRO A 241 18.41 14.24 6.50
N PRO A 242 17.26 13.62 6.81
CA PRO A 242 17.19 12.22 7.23
C PRO A 242 17.76 11.34 6.13
N THR A 243 18.69 10.46 6.51
CA THR A 243 19.38 9.55 5.58
C THR A 243 18.78 8.14 5.58
N HIS A 244 18.05 7.81 6.65
CA HIS A 244 17.50 6.49 6.89
C HIS A 244 16.08 6.63 7.42
N HIS A 245 15.29 5.59 7.18
CA HIS A 245 14.06 5.33 7.90
C HIS A 245 14.20 4.08 8.74
N TRP A 246 13.34 3.93 9.74
CA TRP A 246 13.36 2.76 10.60
C TRP A 246 11.97 2.34 11.05
N MET A 247 11.82 1.05 11.32
CA MET A 247 10.67 0.49 12.03
C MET A 247 11.13 -0.12 13.34
N GLY A 248 10.29 -0.04 14.37
CA GLY A 248 10.61 -0.62 15.67
C GLY A 248 10.21 -2.09 15.77
N GLY A 249 10.91 -2.82 16.62
CA GLY A 249 10.49 -4.14 17.12
C GLY A 249 10.66 -4.19 18.64
N VAL A 250 9.71 -4.82 19.33
CA VAL A 250 9.71 -4.92 20.79
C VAL A 250 9.56 -6.38 21.21
N ASP A 251 10.55 -6.91 21.91
CA ASP A 251 10.49 -8.26 22.49
C ASP A 251 9.64 -8.27 23.76
N LYS A 252 9.18 -9.46 24.18
CA LYS A 252 8.34 -9.66 25.36
C LYS A 252 9.00 -9.21 26.66
N ASP A 253 10.33 -9.19 26.71
CA ASP A 253 11.10 -8.70 27.85
C ASP A 253 11.32 -7.18 27.82
N GLY A 254 10.79 -6.48 26.82
CA GLY A 254 10.90 -5.05 26.60
C GLY A 254 12.11 -4.61 25.78
N THR A 255 12.99 -5.53 25.36
CA THR A 255 14.13 -5.19 24.50
C THR A 255 13.64 -4.63 23.17
N LYS A 256 14.18 -3.48 22.77
CA LYS A 256 13.80 -2.80 21.53
C LYS A 256 14.86 -2.97 20.45
N TYR A 257 14.38 -2.99 19.22
CA TYR A 257 15.18 -3.04 18.01
C TYR A 257 14.72 -1.99 17.01
N LYS A 258 15.63 -1.57 16.13
CA LYS A 258 15.34 -0.80 14.91
C LYS A 258 15.71 -1.63 13.70
N PHE A 259 14.80 -1.74 12.74
CA PHE A 259 15.08 -2.23 11.39
C PHE A 259 15.37 -1.02 10.50
N LEU A 260 16.60 -0.89 10.01
CA LEU A 260 17.05 0.28 9.28
C LEU A 260 16.85 0.11 7.76
N PHE A 261 16.36 1.16 7.12
CA PHE A 261 16.14 1.23 5.67
C PHE A 261 16.80 2.50 5.12
N GLU A 262 17.90 2.33 4.38
CA GLU A 262 18.53 3.41 3.61
C GLU A 262 17.63 3.83 2.45
N SER A 263 17.36 5.14 2.34
CA SER A 263 16.58 5.78 1.26
C SER A 263 15.24 5.08 0.95
N LEU A 264 14.13 5.75 1.28
CA LEU A 264 12.84 5.31 0.76
C LEU A 264 12.72 5.81 -0.68
N ASP A 265 12.94 4.88 -1.59
CA ASP A 265 12.59 5.02 -3.00
C ASP A 265 11.14 5.51 -3.15
N PRO A 266 10.78 6.10 -4.31
CA PRO A 266 9.36 6.24 -4.63
C PRO A 266 8.65 4.90 -4.43
N TRP A 267 7.39 4.97 -4.03
CA TRP A 267 6.55 3.80 -3.90
C TRP A 267 6.04 3.38 -5.26
N CYS A 268 6.13 2.09 -5.53
CA CYS A 268 5.57 1.45 -6.71
C CYS A 268 4.32 0.66 -6.31
N SER A 269 3.65 0.13 -7.32
CA SER A 269 2.51 -0.75 -7.18
C SER A 269 2.76 -2.08 -7.87
N GLY A 270 2.04 -3.11 -7.44
CA GLY A 270 2.21 -4.48 -7.90
C GLY A 270 0.90 -5.25 -7.78
N ASP A 271 0.79 -6.33 -8.54
CA ASP A 271 -0.33 -7.27 -8.45
C ASP A 271 0.01 -8.38 -7.47
N LEU A 272 -0.91 -8.67 -6.56
CA LEU A 272 -0.89 -9.83 -5.69
C LEU A 272 -2.24 -10.54 -5.81
N HIS A 273 -2.31 -11.55 -6.68
CA HIS A 273 -3.52 -12.33 -6.97
C HIS A 273 -4.73 -11.49 -7.40
N GLY A 274 -4.51 -10.43 -8.20
CA GLY A 274 -5.56 -9.51 -8.65
C GLY A 274 -5.83 -8.33 -7.71
N TYR A 275 -5.14 -8.25 -6.58
CA TYR A 275 -5.22 -7.14 -5.63
C TYR A 275 -3.98 -6.25 -5.73
N LEU A 276 -4.18 -4.93 -5.73
CA LEU A 276 -3.10 -3.96 -5.73
C LEU A 276 -2.39 -3.93 -4.38
N VAL A 277 -1.06 -4.02 -4.40
CA VAL A 277 -0.21 -3.71 -3.24
C VAL A 277 0.66 -2.51 -3.56
N TRP A 278 1.10 -1.77 -2.54
CA TRP A 278 2.15 -0.75 -2.64
C TRP A 278 3.42 -1.24 -1.96
N MET A 279 4.58 -0.88 -2.49
CA MET A 279 5.88 -1.36 -2.02
C MET A 279 6.98 -0.41 -2.50
N THR A 280 8.21 -0.59 -2.02
CA THR A 280 9.38 0.06 -2.60
C THR A 280 9.51 -0.23 -4.11
N CYS A 281 9.99 0.75 -4.90
CA CYS A 281 10.35 0.51 -6.30
C CYS A 281 11.62 -0.34 -6.49
N THR A 282 12.38 -0.63 -5.42
CA THR A 282 13.64 -1.41 -5.46
C THR A 282 13.58 -2.65 -4.55
N PRO A 283 12.56 -3.52 -4.69
CA PRO A 283 12.31 -4.62 -3.76
C PRO A 283 13.54 -5.53 -3.54
N GLN A 284 14.29 -5.84 -4.59
CA GLN A 284 15.51 -6.64 -4.48
C GLN A 284 16.57 -6.00 -3.58
N GLU A 285 16.75 -4.68 -3.65
CA GLU A 285 17.75 -3.98 -2.84
C GLU A 285 17.39 -4.09 -1.36
N LYS A 286 16.13 -3.79 -1.01
CA LYS A 286 15.66 -3.84 0.38
C LYS A 286 15.70 -5.26 0.93
N LEU A 287 15.23 -6.25 0.16
CA LEU A 287 15.29 -7.66 0.53
C LEU A 287 16.72 -8.18 0.67
N SER A 288 17.67 -7.72 -0.16
CA SER A 288 19.08 -8.10 -0.02
C SER A 288 19.73 -7.51 1.22
N LYS A 289 19.30 -6.31 1.66
CA LYS A 289 19.74 -5.69 2.91
C LYS A 289 19.13 -6.37 4.13
N GLU A 290 17.86 -6.75 4.05
CA GLU A 290 17.13 -7.38 5.15
C GLU A 290 17.49 -8.86 5.32
N TYR A 291 17.42 -9.66 4.26
CA TYR A 291 17.63 -11.12 4.31
C TYR A 291 19.03 -11.56 3.85
N GLY A 292 19.83 -10.65 3.30
CA GLY A 292 21.16 -10.94 2.76
C GLY A 292 21.15 -11.49 1.35
N SER A 293 22.35 -11.84 0.83
CA SER A 293 22.54 -12.34 -0.54
C SER A 293 21.81 -13.64 -0.88
N GLN A 294 21.24 -14.32 0.11
CA GLN A 294 20.53 -15.59 -0.03
C GLN A 294 19.00 -15.46 0.08
N TRP A 295 18.46 -14.24 0.05
CA TRP A 295 17.01 -13.96 0.16
C TRP A 295 16.13 -14.78 -0.79
N PHE A 296 16.68 -15.22 -1.93
CA PHE A 296 15.96 -15.98 -2.94
C PHE A 296 15.82 -17.47 -2.64
N PHE A 297 16.49 -17.99 -1.60
CA PHE A 297 16.30 -19.36 -1.14
C PHE A 297 15.09 -19.46 -0.21
N ASP A 298 14.38 -20.57 -0.31
CA ASP A 298 13.30 -20.86 0.62
C ASP A 298 13.86 -21.30 1.98
N HIS A 299 13.32 -20.73 3.04
CA HIS A 299 13.72 -21.00 4.41
C HIS A 299 12.44 -21.14 5.26
N PRO A 300 12.38 -22.09 6.21
CA PRO A 300 11.23 -22.19 7.11
C PRO A 300 11.05 -20.88 7.89
N THR A 301 9.98 -20.13 7.58
CA THR A 301 9.73 -18.81 8.22
C THR A 301 9.06 -18.92 9.58
N ARG A 302 8.44 -20.06 9.91
CA ARG A 302 7.83 -20.31 11.23
C ARG A 302 8.80 -20.09 12.39
N GLU A 303 10.05 -20.52 12.22
CA GLU A 303 11.09 -20.45 13.24
C GLU A 303 12.06 -19.28 12.98
N PHE A 304 11.70 -18.36 12.08
CA PHE A 304 12.56 -17.23 11.76
C PHE A 304 12.72 -16.32 12.98
N PRO A 305 13.95 -16.14 13.50
CA PRO A 305 14.17 -15.28 14.65
C PRO A 305 14.11 -13.82 14.19
N TRP A 306 12.93 -13.20 14.23
CA TRP A 306 12.71 -11.85 13.71
C TRP A 306 13.64 -10.78 14.33
N ASN A 307 14.16 -11.02 15.53
CA ASN A 307 15.06 -10.13 16.28
C ASN A 307 16.57 -10.43 16.10
N GLU A 308 16.93 -11.45 15.33
CA GLU A 308 18.34 -11.82 15.05
C GLU A 308 18.60 -12.14 13.58
N GLY A 309 17.59 -12.60 12.85
CA GLY A 309 17.65 -13.04 11.46
C GLY A 309 17.84 -11.90 10.46
N PRO A 310 17.06 -10.80 10.53
CA PRO A 310 17.23 -9.66 9.64
C PRO A 310 18.61 -9.01 9.82
N LYS A 311 19.29 -8.71 8.72
CA LYS A 311 20.67 -8.17 8.71
C LYS A 311 20.72 -6.65 8.88
N ASN A 312 19.56 -5.99 8.79
CA ASN A 312 19.41 -4.55 8.97
C ASN A 312 18.89 -4.16 10.37
N ILE A 313 18.95 -5.08 11.33
CA ILE A 313 18.50 -4.85 12.70
C ILE A 313 19.61 -4.27 13.59
N VAL A 314 19.27 -3.32 14.46
CA VAL A 314 20.15 -2.79 15.51
C VAL A 314 19.43 -2.66 16.85
N PRO A 315 20.11 -2.77 18.01
CA PRO A 315 19.50 -2.51 19.31
C PRO A 315 19.01 -1.05 19.44
N ASN A 316 17.88 -0.84 20.12
CA ASN A 316 17.26 0.47 20.33
C ASN A 316 16.88 0.76 21.79
N GLY A 317 17.58 0.11 22.73
CA GLY A 317 17.31 0.24 24.17
C GLY A 317 16.28 -0.76 24.66
N LYS A 318 15.61 -0.44 25.77
CA LYS A 318 14.72 -1.37 26.48
C LYS A 318 13.65 -0.60 27.25
N TRP A 319 12.41 -1.05 27.17
CA TRP A 319 11.33 -0.62 28.07
C TRP A 319 11.53 -1.24 29.45
N THR A 320 11.29 -0.46 30.49
CA THR A 320 11.18 -0.96 31.87
C THR A 320 9.92 -1.82 32.04
N GLU A 321 9.87 -2.62 33.11
CA GLU A 321 8.69 -3.43 33.43
C GLU A 321 7.41 -2.59 33.62
N GLU A 322 7.53 -1.36 34.15
CA GLU A 322 6.40 -0.45 34.31
C GLU A 322 5.96 0.15 32.96
N GLU A 323 6.89 0.51 32.08
CA GLU A 323 6.57 0.97 30.73
C GLU A 323 5.91 -0.15 29.91
N MET A 324 6.36 -1.40 30.05
CA MET A 324 5.78 -2.55 29.35
C MET A 324 4.29 -2.74 29.66
N LYS A 325 3.82 -2.40 30.87
CA LYS A 325 2.38 -2.43 31.20
C LYS A 325 1.54 -1.42 30.42
N ILE A 326 2.18 -0.41 29.82
CA ILE A 326 1.55 0.66 29.06
C ILE A 326 1.71 0.39 27.56
N VAL A 327 2.90 -0.03 27.13
CA VAL A 327 3.26 -0.12 25.70
C VAL A 327 3.07 -1.50 25.10
N TYR A 328 2.86 -2.56 25.88
CA TYR A 328 2.61 -3.91 25.38
C TYR A 328 1.18 -4.33 25.74
N ASN A 329 0.25 -4.17 24.80
CA ASN A 329 -1.16 -4.48 25.01
C ASN A 329 -1.59 -5.63 24.09
N VAL A 330 -2.26 -6.63 24.66
CA VAL A 330 -2.92 -7.71 23.91
C VAL A 330 -4.40 -7.62 24.24
N PHE A 331 -5.22 -7.58 23.20
CA PHE A 331 -6.67 -7.45 23.29
C PHE A 331 -7.32 -8.80 22.96
N SER A 332 -8.40 -9.11 23.68
CA SER A 332 -9.13 -10.38 23.59
C SER A 332 -10.47 -10.24 22.89
#